data_AF-A0A1Y2A273-F1
#
_entry.id   AF-A0A1Y2A273-F1
#
_cell.length_a   1.000
_cell.length_b   1.000
_cell.length_c   1.000
_cell.angle_alpha   90.00
_cell.angle_beta   90.00
_cell.angle_gamma   90.00
#
_symmetry.space_group_name_H-M   'P 1'
#
loop_
_entity.id
_entity.type
_entity.pdbx_description
1 polymer ?
#
loop_
_entity_poly.entity_id
_entity_poly.type
_entity_poly.pdbx_seq_one_letter_code
_entity_poly.pdbx_strand_id
1 'polypeptide(L)'
;MKVYDNLVREDGLFNNETITENSFIVQCQESESTFNYYLFDSIEDFKNYYFFIPKFCRNYYEVITDKPQKLRFDIDIKNVKESDVKNPLPLVFKFKEKLEEKLNTDILLYISKDIEEKKFSCHIIINGYYVQNHEDCFNICYLLHKLADEALKPYIDFSVYNRTQSFRLEGSTKYGDSRYKYLYGYSDISPHFEEGLITNVEGCVLLTPGITINKKTLKKPKTQKWYESHWSNYYIE
;
A
#
# COMPACT_ATOMS: atom_id res chain seq x y z
N MET A 1 -8.44 -17.83 -15.05
CA MET A 1 -7.68 -16.60 -15.39
C MET A 1 -8.12 -16.06 -16.73
N LYS A 2 -8.59 -14.81 -16.78
CA LYS A 2 -8.81 -14.06 -18.01
C LYS A 2 -7.71 -13.00 -18.17
N VAL A 3 -7.25 -12.75 -19.39
CA VAL A 3 -6.17 -11.80 -19.69
C VAL A 3 -6.67 -10.70 -20.61
N TYR A 4 -6.30 -9.47 -20.29
CA TYR A 4 -6.63 -8.26 -21.06
C TYR A 4 -5.35 -7.54 -21.43
N ASP A 5 -5.00 -7.64 -22.71
CA ASP A 5 -3.74 -7.12 -23.23
C ASP A 5 -3.84 -5.65 -23.64
N ASN A 6 -2.75 -4.90 -23.43
CA ASN A 6 -2.55 -3.56 -23.98
C ASN A 6 -3.67 -2.56 -23.65
N LEU A 7 -4.24 -2.65 -22.45
CA LEU A 7 -5.23 -1.68 -22.01
C LEU A 7 -4.55 -0.34 -21.72
N VAL A 8 -4.77 0.63 -22.60
CA VAL A 8 -4.27 2.02 -22.47
C VAL A 8 -4.89 2.72 -21.24
N ARG A 9 -6.01 2.20 -20.72
CA ARG A 9 -6.67 2.62 -19.48
C ARG A 9 -7.34 1.44 -18.79
N GLU A 10 -7.42 1.51 -17.45
CA GLU A 10 -8.15 0.60 -16.57
C GLU A 10 -9.59 0.30 -17.06
N ASP A 11 -10.24 1.29 -17.67
CA ASP A 11 -11.62 1.26 -18.16
C ASP A 11 -11.97 0.01 -19.01
N GLY A 12 -11.01 -0.53 -19.76
CA GLY A 12 -11.24 -1.71 -20.61
C GLY A 12 -11.57 -2.99 -19.84
N LEU A 13 -11.00 -3.19 -18.65
CA LEU A 13 -11.32 -4.35 -17.81
C LEU A 13 -12.70 -4.15 -17.17
N PHE A 14 -12.90 -3.00 -16.52
CA PHE A 14 -14.11 -2.70 -15.75
C PHE A 14 -15.37 -2.58 -16.62
N ASN A 15 -15.25 -2.24 -17.90
CA ASN A 15 -16.39 -2.14 -18.81
C ASN A 15 -16.82 -3.49 -19.41
N ASN A 16 -15.94 -4.49 -19.44
CA ASN A 16 -16.19 -5.75 -20.15
C ASN A 16 -16.45 -6.94 -19.23
N GLU A 17 -16.21 -6.79 -17.93
CA GLU A 17 -16.30 -7.90 -16.98
C GLU A 17 -17.12 -7.56 -15.73
N THR A 18 -17.84 -8.55 -15.23
CA THR A 18 -18.49 -8.47 -13.93
C THR A 18 -17.50 -8.94 -12.86
N ILE A 19 -16.94 -8.01 -12.11
CA ILE A 19 -15.98 -8.32 -11.06
C ILE A 19 -16.74 -8.74 -9.81
N THR A 20 -16.64 -10.02 -9.45
CA THR A 20 -17.28 -10.58 -8.26
C THR A 20 -16.54 -10.21 -6.98
N GLU A 21 -17.11 -10.51 -5.82
CA GLU A 21 -16.45 -10.31 -4.52
C GLU A 21 -15.16 -11.14 -4.37
N ASN A 22 -15.12 -12.33 -5.00
CA ASN A 22 -13.96 -13.25 -4.94
C ASN A 22 -12.90 -12.96 -6.00
N SER A 23 -13.20 -12.07 -6.95
CA SER A 23 -12.30 -11.77 -8.05
C SER A 23 -11.04 -11.05 -7.58
N PHE A 24 -9.87 -11.56 -7.97
CA PHE A 24 -8.59 -10.93 -7.70
C PHE A 24 -8.00 -10.36 -9.00
N ILE A 25 -7.60 -9.09 -8.97
CA ILE A 25 -7.14 -8.35 -10.15
C ILE A 25 -5.67 -8.01 -9.99
N VAL A 26 -4.90 -8.35 -11.01
CA VAL A 26 -3.47 -8.07 -11.06
C VAL A 26 -3.12 -7.35 -12.35
N GLN A 27 -2.27 -6.35 -12.23
CA GLN A 27 -1.66 -5.64 -13.35
C GLN A 27 -0.21 -6.11 -13.51
N CYS A 28 0.22 -6.46 -14.72
CA CYS A 28 1.63 -6.62 -15.08
C CYS A 28 2.07 -5.44 -15.94
N GLN A 29 3.23 -4.87 -15.62
CA GLN A 29 3.84 -3.82 -16.44
C GLN A 29 4.92 -4.41 -17.37
N GLU A 30 4.62 -4.44 -18.67
CA GLU A 30 5.51 -4.98 -19.72
C GLU A 30 6.45 -3.93 -20.31
N SER A 31 6.07 -2.65 -20.21
CA SER A 31 6.88 -1.52 -20.69
C SER A 31 6.58 -0.25 -19.88
N GLU A 32 7.24 0.86 -20.22
CA GLU A 32 6.95 2.16 -19.58
C GLU A 32 5.49 2.62 -19.75
N SER A 33 4.80 2.16 -20.80
CA SER A 33 3.45 2.61 -21.15
C SER A 33 2.44 1.48 -21.36
N THR A 34 2.85 0.22 -21.18
CA THR A 34 2.01 -0.94 -21.48
C THR A 34 1.74 -1.76 -20.22
N PHE A 35 0.46 -2.00 -19.98
CA PHE A 35 -0.05 -2.78 -18.86
C PHE A 35 -0.98 -3.87 -19.37
N ASN A 36 -0.80 -5.08 -18.83
CA ASN A 36 -1.71 -6.19 -19.00
C ASN A 36 -2.45 -6.41 -17.69
N TYR A 37 -3.75 -6.71 -17.77
CA TYR A 37 -4.56 -7.00 -16.58
C TYR A 37 -4.99 -8.47 -16.59
N TYR A 38 -4.92 -9.09 -15.42
CA TYR A 38 -5.23 -10.47 -15.18
C TYR A 38 -6.34 -10.54 -14.14
N LEU A 39 -7.43 -11.21 -14.49
CA LEU A 39 -8.56 -11.47 -13.61
C LEU A 39 -8.53 -12.94 -13.19
N PHE A 40 -8.43 -13.18 -11.89
CA PHE A 40 -8.48 -14.49 -11.26
C PHE A 40 -9.79 -14.67 -10.51
N ASP A 41 -10.29 -15.89 -10.50
CA ASP A 41 -11.54 -16.25 -9.81
C ASP A 41 -11.34 -16.41 -8.30
N SER A 42 -10.09 -16.60 -7.87
CA SER A 42 -9.68 -16.70 -6.47
C SER A 42 -8.23 -16.22 -6.26
N ILE A 43 -7.88 -15.90 -5.01
CA ILE A 43 -6.49 -15.64 -4.59
C ILE A 43 -5.61 -16.88 -4.79
N GLU A 44 -6.16 -18.08 -4.61
CA GLU A 44 -5.42 -19.33 -4.76
C GLU A 44 -5.00 -19.57 -6.22
N ASP A 45 -5.88 -19.31 -7.19
CA ASP A 45 -5.53 -19.37 -8.62
C ASP A 45 -4.42 -18.37 -8.97
N PHE A 46 -4.51 -17.16 -8.40
CA PHE A 46 -3.48 -16.14 -8.55
C PHE A 46 -2.14 -16.59 -7.97
N LYS A 47 -2.11 -17.13 -6.76
CA LYS A 47 -0.87 -17.59 -6.11
C LYS A 47 -0.18 -18.66 -6.93
N ASN A 48 -0.95 -19.66 -7.39
CA ASN A 48 -0.42 -20.73 -8.23
C ASN A 48 0.25 -20.12 -9.46
N TYR A 49 -0.44 -19.23 -10.19
CA TYR A 49 0.14 -18.50 -11.31
C TYR A 49 1.41 -17.70 -10.92
N TYR A 50 1.34 -16.87 -9.88
CA TYR A 50 2.40 -15.95 -9.49
C TYR A 50 3.69 -16.67 -9.06
N PHE A 51 3.57 -17.79 -8.35
CA PHE A 51 4.72 -18.57 -7.91
C PHE A 51 5.41 -19.33 -9.05
N PHE A 52 4.71 -19.63 -10.16
CA PHE A 52 5.36 -20.17 -11.37
C PHE A 52 6.15 -19.13 -12.17
N ILE A 53 5.88 -17.84 -11.98
CA ILE A 53 6.58 -16.78 -12.74
C ILE A 53 8.01 -16.64 -12.23
N PRO A 54 9.04 -16.70 -13.11
CA PRO A 54 10.42 -16.44 -12.72
C PRO A 54 10.58 -15.05 -12.09
N LYS A 55 11.38 -14.94 -11.03
CA LYS A 55 11.60 -13.69 -10.28
C LYS A 55 11.93 -12.48 -11.18
N PHE A 56 12.78 -12.66 -12.18
CA PHE A 56 13.20 -11.58 -13.10
C PHE A 56 12.12 -11.10 -14.07
N CYS A 57 10.97 -11.78 -14.13
CA CYS A 57 9.79 -11.38 -14.91
C CYS A 57 8.70 -10.74 -14.05
N ARG A 58 8.94 -10.52 -12.74
CA ARG A 58 7.88 -10.07 -11.82
C ARG A 58 7.78 -8.54 -11.75
N ASN A 59 6.94 -7.96 -12.60
CA ASN A 59 6.55 -6.54 -12.57
C ASN A 59 5.06 -6.39 -12.21
N TYR A 60 4.60 -7.10 -11.17
CA TYR A 60 3.18 -7.24 -10.88
C TYR A 60 2.71 -6.35 -9.72
N TYR A 61 1.46 -5.90 -9.85
CA TYR A 61 0.77 -5.04 -8.91
C TYR A 61 -0.64 -5.59 -8.67
N GLU A 62 -1.05 -5.64 -7.42
CA GLU A 62 -2.45 -5.81 -7.06
C GLU A 62 -3.23 -4.55 -7.46
N VAL A 63 -4.37 -4.72 -8.11
CA VAL A 63 -5.27 -3.61 -8.46
C VAL A 63 -6.35 -3.50 -7.39
N ILE A 64 -6.16 -2.56 -6.47
CA ILE A 64 -7.11 -2.26 -5.41
C ILE A 64 -8.21 -1.39 -5.99
N THR A 65 -9.45 -1.80 -5.79
CA THR A 65 -10.65 -1.09 -6.28
C THR A 65 -11.46 -0.53 -5.13
N ASP A 66 -12.65 -0.01 -5.42
CA ASP A 66 -13.58 0.55 -4.44
C ASP A 66 -14.31 -0.56 -3.65
N LYS A 67 -13.51 -1.40 -3.00
CA LYS A 67 -13.88 -2.63 -2.28
C LYS A 67 -13.22 -2.68 -0.91
N PRO A 68 -13.68 -3.61 -0.04
CA PRO A 68 -13.01 -3.91 1.21
C PRO A 68 -11.50 -4.09 1.06
N GLN A 69 -10.73 -3.41 1.91
CA GLN A 69 -9.27 -3.40 1.81
C GLN A 69 -8.61 -3.22 3.16
N LYS A 70 -7.41 -3.78 3.32
CA LYS A 70 -6.55 -3.54 4.48
C LYS A 70 -6.06 -2.11 4.53
N LEU A 71 -5.74 -1.66 5.74
CA LEU A 71 -5.05 -0.40 5.98
C LEU A 71 -3.59 -0.54 5.55
N ARG A 72 -3.05 0.48 4.89
CA ARG A 72 -1.67 0.51 4.42
C ARG A 72 -1.09 1.91 4.49
N PHE A 73 0.22 2.03 4.57
CA PHE A 73 0.95 3.27 4.30
C PHE A 73 1.99 3.03 3.21
N ASP A 74 2.17 4.02 2.35
CA ASP A 74 3.32 4.10 1.45
C ASP A 74 4.24 5.22 1.94
N ILE A 75 5.53 4.91 2.10
CA ILE A 75 6.55 5.86 2.56
C ILE A 75 7.61 5.94 1.47
N ASP A 76 7.74 7.12 0.88
CA ASP A 76 8.71 7.39 -0.20
C ASP A 76 9.63 8.56 0.19
N ILE A 77 10.90 8.24 0.46
CA ILE A 77 11.94 9.19 0.81
C ILE A 77 12.91 9.29 -0.38
N LYS A 78 12.76 10.38 -1.15
CA LYS A 78 13.63 10.72 -2.28
C LYS A 78 14.70 11.69 -1.83
N ASN A 79 15.90 11.55 -2.38
CA ASN A 79 17.00 12.50 -2.21
C ASN A 79 17.28 12.79 -0.73
N VAL A 80 17.65 11.77 0.05
CA VAL A 80 18.09 11.95 1.44
C VAL A 80 19.20 13.00 1.45
N LYS A 81 18.86 14.26 1.74
CA LYS A 81 19.84 15.34 1.88
C LYS A 81 20.68 15.03 3.10
N GLU A 82 21.86 15.64 3.20
CA GLU A 82 22.69 15.53 4.40
C GLU A 82 21.97 15.98 5.68
N SER A 83 20.95 16.85 5.54
CA SER A 83 20.03 17.30 6.57
C SER A 83 18.84 16.38 6.84
N ASP A 84 18.56 15.44 5.93
CA ASP A 84 17.47 14.48 6.07
C ASP A 84 17.94 13.29 6.91
N VAL A 85 16.99 12.48 7.35
CA VAL A 85 17.24 11.33 8.22
C VAL A 85 18.18 10.36 7.51
N LYS A 86 19.48 10.39 7.85
CA LYS A 86 20.53 9.55 7.24
C LYS A 86 20.19 8.06 7.20
N ASN A 87 19.39 7.60 8.15
CA ASN A 87 18.80 6.28 8.15
C ASN A 87 17.32 6.37 8.57
N PRO A 88 16.35 6.32 7.65
CA PRO A 88 14.93 6.44 7.98
C PRO A 88 14.33 5.19 8.63
N LEU A 89 15.04 4.05 8.55
CA LEU A 89 14.52 2.76 8.99
C LEU A 89 14.16 2.73 10.50
N PRO A 90 14.95 3.29 11.43
CA PRO A 90 14.54 3.43 12.83
C PRO A 90 13.24 4.23 13.05
N LEU A 91 12.99 5.27 12.25
CA LEU A 91 11.74 6.04 12.36
C LEU A 91 10.54 5.21 11.90
N VAL A 92 10.72 4.42 10.84
CA VAL A 92 9.70 3.50 10.33
C VAL A 92 9.42 2.39 11.34
N PHE A 93 10.45 1.81 11.97
CA PHE A 93 10.27 0.81 13.02
C PHE A 93 9.53 1.38 14.23
N LYS A 94 9.91 2.57 14.69
CA LYS A 94 9.20 3.22 15.78
C LYS A 94 7.74 3.54 15.43
N PHE A 95 7.45 3.90 14.17
CA PHE A 95 6.07 4.07 13.72
C PHE A 95 5.32 2.73 13.69
N LYS A 96 5.95 1.67 13.19
CA LYS A 96 5.42 0.29 13.23
C LYS A 96 5.07 -0.13 14.65
N GLU A 97 6.00 0.00 15.60
CA GLU A 97 5.79 -0.36 17.01
C GLU A 97 4.60 0.38 17.63
N LYS A 98 4.47 1.69 17.37
CA LYS A 98 3.32 2.48 17.84
C LYS A 98 2.00 2.03 17.21
N LEU A 99 2.00 1.54 15.97
CA LEU A 99 0.82 0.97 15.33
C LEU A 99 0.44 -0.37 15.96
N GLU A 100 1.43 -1.23 16.20
CA GLU A 100 1.26 -2.54 16.87
C GLU A 100 0.68 -2.36 18.28
N GLU A 101 1.26 -1.45 19.07
CA GLU A 101 0.75 -1.11 20.41
C GLU A 101 -0.67 -0.58 20.36
N LYS A 102 -0.96 0.35 19.43
CA LYS A 102 -2.26 1.02 19.35
C LYS A 102 -3.39 0.09 18.92
N LEU A 103 -3.10 -0.83 18.02
CA LEU A 103 -4.10 -1.69 17.36
C LEU A 103 -4.07 -3.13 17.89
N ASN A 104 -3.08 -3.47 18.71
CA ASN A 104 -2.85 -4.81 19.24
C ASN A 104 -2.86 -5.88 18.14
N THR A 105 -2.11 -5.64 17.06
CA THR A 105 -2.02 -6.51 15.89
C THR A 105 -0.61 -6.46 15.30
N ASP A 106 -0.26 -7.46 14.51
CA ASP A 106 0.99 -7.48 13.75
C ASP A 106 0.92 -6.51 12.55
N ILE A 107 2.08 -5.96 12.21
CA ILE A 107 2.24 -4.99 11.14
C ILE A 107 3.32 -5.47 10.17
N LEU A 108 2.95 -5.71 8.92
CA LEU A 108 3.90 -6.14 7.90
C LEU A 108 4.64 -4.93 7.32
N LEU A 109 5.97 -4.97 7.40
CA LEU A 109 6.84 -3.94 6.83
C LEU A 109 7.54 -4.47 5.59
N TYR A 110 7.19 -3.94 4.43
CA TYR A 110 7.84 -4.26 3.16
C TYR A 110 8.85 -3.18 2.78
N ILE A 111 10.06 -3.58 2.37
CA ILE A 111 11.10 -2.64 1.93
C ILE A 111 11.50 -2.97 0.49
N SER A 112 11.77 -1.91 -0.28
CA SER A 112 12.44 -2.04 -1.58
C SER A 112 13.85 -1.49 -1.46
N LYS A 113 14.82 -2.40 -1.31
CA LYS A 113 16.22 -2.03 -1.10
C LYS A 113 16.80 -1.44 -2.37
N ASP A 114 17.25 -0.19 -2.27
CA ASP A 114 18.07 0.44 -3.28
C ASP A 114 19.54 0.08 -3.04
N ILE A 115 20.20 -0.51 -4.04
CA ILE A 115 21.61 -0.91 -3.96
C ILE A 115 22.50 0.31 -3.74
N GLU A 116 22.09 1.47 -4.27
CA GLU A 116 22.85 2.71 -4.17
C GLU A 116 22.42 3.59 -2.98
N GLU A 117 21.47 3.11 -2.16
CA GLU A 117 20.91 3.81 -0.99
C GLU A 117 20.38 5.24 -1.28
N LYS A 118 20.12 5.57 -2.55
CA LYS A 118 19.63 6.91 -2.97
C LYS A 118 18.17 7.13 -2.64
N LYS A 119 17.40 6.03 -2.57
CA LYS A 119 15.97 6.04 -2.32
C LYS A 119 15.59 5.01 -1.28
N PHE A 120 14.93 5.47 -0.21
CA PHE A 120 14.26 4.58 0.72
C PHE A 120 12.76 4.56 0.40
N SER A 121 12.21 3.36 0.18
CA SER A 121 10.78 3.16 -0.02
C SER A 121 10.33 1.93 0.75
N CYS A 122 9.29 2.10 1.55
CA CYS A 122 8.66 1.00 2.27
C CYS A 122 7.14 1.10 2.23
N HIS A 123 6.50 -0.05 2.33
CA HIS A 123 5.07 -0.14 2.55
C HIS A 123 4.81 -0.78 3.92
N ILE A 124 3.88 -0.21 4.66
CA ILE A 124 3.37 -0.77 5.91
C ILE A 124 1.98 -1.31 5.63
N ILE A 125 1.68 -2.54 6.04
CA ILE A 125 0.35 -3.14 5.94
C ILE A 125 -0.07 -3.54 7.35
N ILE A 126 -1.26 -3.09 7.76
CA ILE A 126 -1.82 -3.40 9.07
C ILE A 126 -2.61 -4.70 8.94
N ASN A 127 -2.18 -5.75 9.63
CA ASN A 127 -2.84 -7.05 9.55
C ASN A 127 -4.06 -7.12 10.48
N GLY A 128 -4.99 -8.02 10.19
CA GLY A 128 -6.16 -8.29 11.04
C GLY A 128 -7.27 -7.22 10.98
N TYR A 129 -7.09 -6.12 10.24
CA TYR A 129 -8.10 -5.08 10.09
C TYR A 129 -8.32 -4.69 8.63
N TYR A 130 -9.56 -4.36 8.30
CA TYR A 130 -9.93 -3.84 6.99
C TYR A 130 -10.95 -2.70 7.09
N VAL A 131 -11.16 -2.00 5.99
CA VAL A 131 -12.15 -0.93 5.83
C VAL A 131 -12.99 -1.17 4.59
N GLN A 132 -14.15 -0.53 4.46
CA GLN A 132 -15.08 -0.78 3.35
C GLN A 132 -14.54 -0.33 1.98
N ASN A 133 -13.76 0.75 1.95
CA ASN A 133 -13.33 1.36 0.69
C ASN A 133 -12.09 2.27 0.89
N HIS A 134 -11.67 2.91 -0.20
CA HIS A 134 -10.49 3.76 -0.23
C HIS A 134 -10.63 5.06 0.60
N GLU A 135 -11.85 5.61 0.73
CA GLU A 135 -12.11 6.82 1.54
C GLU A 135 -11.97 6.51 3.04
N ASP A 136 -12.53 5.38 3.49
CA ASP A 136 -12.37 4.92 4.87
C ASP A 136 -10.90 4.60 5.18
N CYS A 137 -10.20 3.98 4.23
CA CYS A 137 -8.76 3.69 4.35
C CYS A 137 -7.98 4.99 4.56
N PHE A 138 -8.26 6.00 3.74
CA PHE A 138 -7.68 7.33 3.89
C PHE A 138 -7.97 7.94 5.27
N ASN A 139 -9.24 7.92 5.71
CA ASN A 139 -9.65 8.54 6.97
C ASN A 139 -8.93 7.91 8.17
N ILE A 140 -8.90 6.58 8.24
CA ILE A 140 -8.27 5.87 9.35
C ILE A 140 -6.74 6.01 9.29
N CYS A 141 -6.12 5.81 8.13
CA CYS A 141 -4.67 6.01 8.00
C CYS A 141 -4.26 7.46 8.31
N TYR A 142 -5.09 8.45 7.96
CA TYR A 142 -4.85 9.84 8.35
C TYR A 142 -5.03 10.09 9.85
N LEU A 143 -5.80 9.29 10.59
CA LEU A 143 -5.78 9.38 12.05
C LEU A 143 -4.51 8.72 12.62
N LEU A 144 -4.19 7.53 12.13
CA LEU A 144 -3.05 6.73 12.60
C LEU A 144 -1.69 7.37 12.28
N HIS A 145 -1.54 8.15 11.19
CA HIS A 145 -0.27 8.81 10.86
C HIS A 145 0.18 9.79 11.95
N LYS A 146 -0.72 10.25 12.82
CA LYS A 146 -0.37 11.13 13.95
C LYS A 146 0.57 10.45 14.95
N LEU A 147 0.59 9.11 14.97
CA LEU A 147 1.53 8.32 15.77
C LEU A 147 2.96 8.38 15.22
N ALA A 148 3.13 8.63 13.92
CA ALA A 148 4.45 8.78 13.30
C ALA A 148 5.18 9.99 13.90
N ASP A 149 6.51 9.90 13.99
CA ASP A 149 7.32 11.04 14.39
C ASP A 149 7.25 12.16 13.32
N GLU A 150 7.35 13.42 13.75
CA GLU A 150 7.28 14.59 12.84
C GLU A 150 8.27 14.52 11.69
N ALA A 151 9.43 13.88 11.91
CA ALA A 151 10.45 13.68 10.89
C ALA A 151 10.00 12.69 9.79
N LEU A 152 9.08 11.77 10.07
CA LEU A 152 8.59 10.77 9.11
C LEU A 152 7.37 11.27 8.33
N LYS A 153 6.50 12.07 8.97
CA LYS A 153 5.22 12.54 8.40
C LYS A 153 5.31 13.13 6.98
N PRO A 154 6.33 13.93 6.61
CA PRO A 154 6.45 14.50 5.26
C PRO A 154 6.59 13.46 4.14
N TYR A 155 6.97 12.23 4.49
CA TYR A 155 7.28 11.15 3.56
C TYR A 155 6.16 10.11 3.42
N ILE A 156 5.09 10.24 4.22
CA ILE A 156 3.91 9.38 4.10
C ILE A 156 3.08 9.86 2.90
N ASP A 157 2.95 9.01 1.88
CA ASP A 157 2.23 9.33 0.66
C ASP A 157 0.73 9.02 0.81
N PHE A 158 -0.09 10.07 0.89
CA PHE A 158 -1.54 9.96 0.91
C PHE A 158 -2.20 9.97 -0.48
N SER A 159 -1.40 10.07 -1.55
CA SER A 159 -1.91 9.93 -2.91
C SER A 159 -2.29 8.49 -3.24
N VAL A 160 -1.83 7.49 -2.47
CA VAL A 160 -2.11 6.06 -2.70
C VAL A 160 -3.52 5.61 -2.31
N TYR A 161 -4.35 6.49 -1.74
CA TYR A 161 -5.74 6.21 -1.39
C TYR A 161 -6.68 6.81 -2.45
N ASN A 162 -6.71 6.16 -3.61
CA ASN A 162 -7.61 6.48 -4.71
C ASN A 162 -8.57 5.31 -4.95
N ARG A 163 -9.64 5.57 -5.72
CA ARG A 163 -10.67 4.60 -6.04
C ARG A 163 -10.13 3.35 -6.73
N THR A 164 -9.19 3.54 -7.65
CA THR A 164 -8.37 2.46 -8.21
C THR A 164 -6.90 2.76 -7.91
N GLN A 165 -6.18 1.76 -7.41
CA GLN A 165 -4.78 1.91 -7.05
C GLN A 165 -4.01 0.62 -7.37
N SER A 166 -2.95 0.74 -8.16
CA SER A 166 -1.94 -0.33 -8.27
C SER A 166 -1.03 -0.34 -7.04
N PHE A 167 -0.91 -1.49 -6.40
CA PHE A 167 -0.05 -1.71 -5.24
C PHE A 167 0.91 -2.86 -5.51
N ARG A 168 2.22 -2.58 -5.45
CA ARG A 168 3.24 -3.55 -5.89
C ARG A 168 3.24 -4.80 -5.01
N LEU A 169 3.25 -5.97 -5.64
CA LEU A 169 3.28 -7.26 -4.97
C LEU A 169 4.66 -7.55 -4.37
N GLU A 170 4.69 -8.38 -3.32
CA GLU A 170 5.94 -8.92 -2.79
C GLU A 170 6.64 -9.78 -3.85
N GLY A 171 7.96 -9.65 -3.97
CA GLY A 171 8.74 -10.31 -5.02
C GLY A 171 8.64 -9.67 -6.39
N SER A 172 7.96 -8.51 -6.52
CA SER A 172 7.91 -7.73 -7.76
C SER A 172 8.78 -6.47 -7.72
N THR A 173 9.22 -6.02 -8.89
CA THR A 173 9.89 -4.72 -9.14
C THR A 173 8.96 -3.76 -9.89
N LYS A 174 9.42 -2.53 -10.09
CA LYS A 174 8.85 -1.68 -11.15
C LYS A 174 9.50 -2.09 -12.47
N TYR A 175 8.82 -1.84 -13.60
CA TYR A 175 9.43 -2.05 -14.90
C TYR A 175 10.73 -1.24 -15.03
N GLY A 176 11.81 -1.89 -15.48
CA GLY A 176 13.14 -1.29 -15.61
C GLY A 176 13.87 -1.03 -14.28
N ASP A 177 13.29 -1.41 -13.13
CA ASP A 177 13.90 -1.28 -11.81
C ASP A 177 14.44 -2.64 -11.32
N SER A 178 15.54 -2.63 -10.56
CA SER A 178 16.14 -3.83 -9.98
C SER A 178 15.72 -4.08 -8.53
N ARG A 179 14.96 -3.15 -7.93
CA ARG A 179 14.64 -3.14 -6.50
C ARG A 179 13.34 -3.87 -6.20
N TYR A 180 13.49 -5.14 -5.82
CA TYR A 180 12.37 -5.98 -5.41
C TYR A 180 11.78 -5.50 -4.09
N LYS A 181 10.45 -5.54 -3.99
CA LYS A 181 9.72 -5.36 -2.73
C LYS A 181 9.70 -6.68 -1.97
N TYR A 182 10.26 -6.72 -0.77
CA TYR A 182 10.20 -7.90 0.11
C TYR A 182 9.76 -7.54 1.52
N LEU A 183 9.14 -8.50 2.22
CA LEU A 183 8.92 -8.36 3.65
C LEU A 183 10.27 -8.18 4.36
N TYR A 184 10.33 -7.28 5.33
CA TYR A 184 11.54 -7.03 6.10
C TYR A 184 12.01 -8.34 6.77
N GLY A 185 13.31 -8.62 6.65
CA GLY A 185 13.90 -9.88 7.13
C GLY A 185 13.94 -11.00 6.09
N TYR A 186 13.25 -10.85 4.95
CA TYR A 186 13.21 -11.84 3.87
C TYR A 186 13.99 -11.37 2.63
N SER A 187 14.50 -12.34 1.87
CA SER A 187 15.23 -12.15 0.60
C SER A 187 14.48 -12.71 -0.63
N ASP A 188 13.37 -13.41 -0.38
CA ASP A 188 12.41 -13.89 -1.36
C ASP A 188 10.98 -13.75 -0.80
N ILE A 189 9.97 -14.24 -1.52
CA ILE A 189 8.57 -14.19 -1.08
C ILE A 189 8.43 -14.86 0.29
N SER A 190 7.90 -14.10 1.24
CA SER A 190 7.69 -14.55 2.61
C SER A 190 6.53 -15.54 2.76
N PRO A 191 6.49 -16.31 3.86
CA PRO A 191 5.31 -17.10 4.25
C PRO A 191 4.04 -16.24 4.47
N HIS A 192 4.20 -14.93 4.68
CA HIS A 192 3.11 -13.96 4.90
C HIS A 192 2.63 -13.32 3.59
N PHE A 193 2.92 -13.91 2.44
CA PHE A 193 2.57 -13.36 1.13
C PHE A 193 1.09 -12.96 1.02
N GLU A 194 0.19 -13.83 1.46
CA GLU A 194 -1.26 -13.60 1.43
C GLU A 194 -1.72 -12.52 2.41
N GLU A 195 -1.09 -12.44 3.57
CA GLU A 195 -1.35 -11.38 4.56
C GLU A 195 -0.94 -10.01 4.01
N GLY A 196 0.04 -9.99 3.11
CA GLY A 196 0.47 -8.81 2.37
C GLY A 196 -0.43 -8.36 1.22
N LEU A 197 -1.44 -9.14 0.85
CA LEU A 197 -2.42 -8.75 -0.17
C LEU A 197 -3.47 -7.82 0.46
N ILE A 198 -3.70 -6.67 -0.16
CA ILE A 198 -4.51 -5.58 0.39
C ILE A 198 -6.01 -5.90 0.33
N THR A 199 -6.45 -6.59 -0.71
CA THR A 199 -7.85 -7.01 -0.91
C THR A 199 -8.17 -8.35 -0.26
N ASN A 200 -7.15 -9.06 0.25
CA ASN A 200 -7.36 -10.27 1.05
C ASN A 200 -7.78 -9.90 2.48
N VAL A 201 -9.07 -9.68 2.69
CA VAL A 201 -9.64 -9.25 3.98
C VAL A 201 -10.26 -10.41 4.77
N GLU A 202 -10.06 -11.65 4.34
CA GLU A 202 -10.54 -12.83 5.06
C GLU A 202 -9.95 -12.87 6.47
N GLY A 203 -10.79 -13.14 7.47
CA GLY A 203 -10.41 -13.14 8.89
C GLY A 203 -10.09 -11.77 9.49
N CYS A 204 -10.18 -10.67 8.73
CA CYS A 204 -9.95 -9.33 9.25
C CYS A 204 -11.21 -8.75 9.93
N VAL A 205 -11.00 -7.85 10.88
CA VAL A 205 -12.05 -7.10 11.57
C VAL A 205 -12.31 -5.78 10.83
N LEU A 206 -13.59 -5.46 10.60
CA LEU A 206 -13.97 -4.19 9.99
C LEU A 206 -13.72 -3.05 10.96
N LEU A 207 -12.98 -2.03 10.50
CA LEU A 207 -12.88 -0.74 11.15
C LEU A 207 -13.74 0.28 10.42
N THR A 208 -14.60 0.96 11.17
CA THR A 208 -15.41 2.07 10.67
C THR A 208 -14.84 3.40 11.18
N PRO A 209 -14.59 4.40 10.32
CA PRO A 209 -14.12 5.69 10.79
C PRO A 209 -15.22 6.37 11.62
N GLY A 210 -14.89 6.76 12.86
CA GLY A 210 -15.79 7.60 13.66
C GLY A 210 -15.92 9.03 13.10
N ILE A 211 -15.04 9.44 12.18
CA ILE A 211 -14.96 10.79 11.61
C ILE A 211 -14.55 10.72 10.14
N THR A 212 -15.29 11.43 9.29
CA THR A 212 -14.96 11.61 7.87
C THR A 212 -14.09 12.85 7.66
N ILE A 213 -12.94 12.68 7.00
CA ILE A 213 -12.01 13.77 6.71
C ILE A 213 -12.11 14.12 5.23
N ASN A 214 -12.43 15.37 4.92
CA ASN A 214 -12.53 15.81 3.53
C ASN A 214 -11.13 15.99 2.91
N LYS A 215 -10.70 15.05 2.06
CA LYS A 215 -9.39 15.12 1.35
C LYS A 215 -9.19 16.44 0.59
N LYS A 216 -10.27 17.09 0.11
CA LYS A 216 -10.19 18.38 -0.60
C LYS A 216 -9.81 19.55 0.31
N THR A 217 -10.15 19.50 1.60
CA THR A 217 -9.80 20.55 2.57
C THR A 217 -8.37 20.42 3.07
N LEU A 218 -7.73 19.28 2.86
CA LEU A 218 -6.33 19.02 3.20
C LEU A 218 -5.33 19.50 2.14
N LYS A 219 -5.80 20.09 1.03
CA LYS A 219 -4.90 20.69 0.03
C LYS A 219 -4.00 21.72 0.73
N LYS A 220 -2.68 21.46 0.70
CA LYS A 220 -1.65 22.27 1.34
C LYS A 220 -1.91 23.76 1.08
N PRO A 221 -2.00 24.62 2.12
CA PRO A 221 -1.84 26.04 1.89
C PRO A 221 -0.48 26.24 1.23
N LYS A 222 -0.45 26.93 0.08
CA LYS A 222 0.76 27.07 -0.76
C LYS A 222 1.94 27.69 0.00
N THR A 223 1.69 28.33 1.14
CA THR A 223 2.69 28.91 2.05
C THR A 223 2.05 29.18 3.42
N GLN A 224 2.27 28.36 4.45
CA GLN A 224 2.45 28.81 5.85
C GLN A 224 2.58 27.66 6.86
N LYS A 225 3.39 27.95 7.89
CA LYS A 225 3.68 27.14 9.08
C LYS A 225 2.42 26.55 9.71
N TRP A 226 2.52 25.28 10.10
CA TRP A 226 1.54 24.56 10.89
C TRP A 226 1.33 25.29 12.23
N TYR A 227 0.12 25.82 12.45
CA TYR A 227 -0.32 26.22 13.78
C TYR A 227 -0.99 25.03 14.46
N GLU A 228 -0.46 24.70 15.63
CA GLU A 228 -1.11 23.89 16.64
C GLU A 228 -2.45 24.51 17.03
N SER A 229 -3.55 23.78 16.85
CA SER A 229 -4.71 23.97 17.73
C SER A 229 -5.60 22.71 17.79
N HIS A 230 -5.82 22.26 19.02
CA HIS A 230 -7.15 22.12 19.63
C HIS A 230 -7.96 20.82 19.65
N TRP A 231 -7.48 19.59 19.90
CA TRP A 231 -8.49 18.50 20.09
C TRP A 231 -8.21 17.48 21.20
N SER A 232 -8.93 17.67 22.31
CA SER A 232 -9.03 16.83 23.51
C SER A 232 -10.23 15.86 23.51
N ASN A 233 -10.79 15.48 22.35
CA ASN A 233 -12.03 14.70 22.31
C ASN A 233 -11.95 13.52 21.32
N TYR A 234 -11.28 12.42 21.67
CA TYR A 234 -11.42 11.16 20.92
C TYR A 234 -11.37 9.96 21.86
N TYR A 235 -12.47 9.20 21.89
CA TYR A 235 -12.55 7.88 22.51
C TYR A 235 -12.36 6.80 21.43
N ILE A 236 -11.65 5.75 21.81
CA ILE A 236 -11.68 4.44 21.15
C ILE A 236 -12.33 3.54 22.20
N GLU A 237 -13.46 2.92 21.85
CA GLU A 237 -14.06 1.87 22.68
C GLU A 237 -13.12 0.67 22.80
#